data_AF-A0A920EYQ9-F1
#
_entry.id   AF-A0A920EYQ9-F1
#
_cell.length_a   1.000
_cell.length_b   1.000
_cell.length_c   1.000
_cell.angle_alpha   90.00
_cell.angle_beta   90.00
_cell.angle_gamma   90.00
#
_symmetry.space_group_name_H-M   'P 1'
#
loop_
_entity.id
_entity.type
_entity.pdbx_description
1 polymer ?
#
loop_
_entity_poly.entity_id
_entity_poly.type
_entity_poly.pdbx_seq_one_letter_code
_entity_poly.pdbx_strand_id
1 'polypeptide(L)' 'MERIEYDPNRSAHIALILYKDGERRYIICPRNLTVGNLIESGS' A
#
# COMPACT_ATOMS: atom_id res chain seq x y z
N MET A 1 -1.36 4.51 -4.78
CA MET A 1 -1.58 4.32 -3.32
C MET A 1 -2.70 5.24 -2.89
N GLU A 2 -3.76 4.71 -2.28
CA GLU A 2 -4.99 5.45 -1.99
C GLU A 2 -5.04 5.91 -0.52
N ARG A 3 -4.59 5.07 0.42
CA ARG A 3 -4.64 5.37 1.87
C ARG A 3 -3.53 4.64 2.64
N ILE A 4 -2.99 5.30 3.67
CA ILE A 4 -2.13 4.68 4.70
C ILE A 4 -2.96 4.58 5.97
N GLU A 5 -2.99 3.40 6.57
CA GLU A 5 -3.61 3.18 7.87
C GLU A 5 -2.58 2.67 8.88
N TYR A 6 -2.78 3.05 10.13
CA TYR A 6 -1.97 2.59 11.25
C TYR A 6 -2.62 1.35 11.85
N ASP A 7 -1.88 0.26 11.90
CA ASP A 7 -2.29 -0.95 12.61
C ASP A 7 -1.62 -0.96 14.00
N PRO A 8 -2.37 -0.95 15.11
CA PRO A 8 -1.78 -0.96 16.45
C PRO A 8 -1.18 -2.32 16.86
N ASN A 9 -1.50 -3.41 16.14
CA ASN A 9 -0.96 -4.76 16.39
C ASN A 9 0.32 -5.05 15.60
N ARG A 10 0.78 -4.13 14.74
CA ARG A 10 2.05 -4.19 14.01
C ARG A 10 2.74 -2.82 14.04
N SER A 11 4.04 -2.80 14.29
CA SER A 11 4.83 -1.56 14.18
C SER A 11 4.90 -0.98 12.76
N ALA A 12 4.37 -1.69 11.74
CA ALA A 12 4.38 -1.27 10.35
C ALA A 12 3.00 -0.77 9.92
N HIS A 13 2.98 0.35 9.20
CA HIS A 13 1.77 0.86 8.57
C HIS A 13 1.28 -0.07 7.46
N ILE A 14 -0.02 -0.09 7.23
CA ILE A 14 -0.62 -0.78 6.08
C ILE A 14 -1.03 0.27 5.04
N ALA A 15 -0.87 -0.09 3.77
CA ALA A 15 -1.21 0.75 2.64
C ALA A 15 -2.29 0.07 1.80
N LEU A 16 -3.36 0.80 1.51
CA LEU A 16 -4.38 0.38 0.56
C LEU A 16 -3.96 0.81 -0.84
N ILE A 17 -3.85 -0.18 -1.73
CA ILE A 17 -3.52 0.01 -3.15
C ILE A 17 -4.73 -0.35 -3.98
N LEU A 18 -5.12 0.57 -4.84
CA LEU A 18 -5.99 0.32 -5.98
C LEU A 18 -5.11 0.01 -7.19
N TYR A 19 -5.25 -1.19 -7.74
CA TYR A 19 -4.60 -1.61 -8.97
C TYR A 19 -5.38 -1.10 -10.19
N LYS A 20 -4.74 -1.07 -11.36
CA LYS A 20 -5.35 -0.61 -12.61
C LYS A 20 -6.52 -1.48 -13.08
N ASP A 21 -6.59 -2.72 -12.64
CA ASP A 21 -7.68 -3.67 -12.86
C ASP A 21 -8.91 -3.38 -11.98
N GLY A 22 -8.81 -2.47 -11.01
CA GLY A 22 -9.86 -2.15 -10.05
C GLY A 22 -9.81 -2.98 -8.77
N GLU A 23 -8.85 -3.90 -8.62
CA GLU A 23 -8.66 -4.65 -7.39
C GLU A 23 -8.05 -3.76 -6.30
N ARG A 24 -8.56 -3.92 -5.07
CA ARG A 24 -8.00 -3.28 -3.89
C ARG A 24 -7.24 -4.31 -3.08
N ARG A 25 -5.94 -4.08 -2.82
CA ARG A 25 -5.17 -4.93 -1.90
C ARG A 25 -4.51 -4.10 -0.82
N TYR A 26 -4.43 -4.70 0.35
CA TYR A 26 -3.64 -4.19 1.45
C TYR A 26 -2.24 -4.75 1.35
N ILE A 27 -1.25 -3.86 1.45
CA ILE A 27 0.15 -4.25 1.59
C ILE A 27 0.74 -3.61 2.83
N ILE A 28 1.85 -4.15 3.32
CA ILE A 28 2.66 -3.47 4.33
C ILE A 28 3.30 -2.25 3.65
N CYS A 29 3.14 -1.07 4.23
CA CYS A 29 3.70 0.17 3.71
C CYS A 29 5.23 0.13 3.78
N PRO A 30 5.93 0.12 2.64
CA PRO A 30 7.37 0.35 2.59
C PRO A 30 7.71 1.75 3.10
N ARG A 31 8.91 1.91 3.67
CA ARG A 31 9.36 3.18 4.31
C ARG A 31 9.38 4.40 3.38
N ASN A 32 9.47 4.18 2.07
CA ASN A 32 9.54 5.23 1.04
C ASN A 32 8.30 5.26 0.13
N LEU A 33 7.21 4.59 0.52
CA LEU A 33 6.01 4.57 -0.30
C LEU A 33 5.16 5.81 -0.03
N THR A 34 5.00 6.64 -1.06
CA THR A 34 4.21 7.86 -1.00
C THR A 34 2.96 7.77 -1.87
N VAL A 35 1.94 8.57 -1.52
CA VAL A 35 0.70 8.69 -2.29
C VAL A 35 1.04 9.17 -3.70
N GLY A 36 0.68 8.37 -4.70
CA GLY A 36 1.00 8.62 -6.11
C GLY A 36 2.14 7.77 -6.68
N ASN A 37 2.89 7.02 -5.87
CA ASN A 37 3.83 6.05 -6.42
C ASN A 37 3.11 4.93 -7.19
N LEU A 38 3.63 4.62 -8.37
CA LEU A 38 3.30 3.44 -9.15
C LEU A 38 3.98 2.24 -8.51
N ILE A 39 3.18 1.21 -8.24
CA ILE A 39 3.63 -0.04 -7.63
C ILE A 39 3.38 -1.11 -8.67
N GLU A 40 4.45 -1.72 -9.16
CA GLU A 40 4.41 -2.81 -10.13
C GLU A 40 4.93 -4.07 -9.44
N SER A 41 4.13 -5.15 -9.51
CA SER A 41 4.57 -6.46 -9.05
C SER A 41 5.29 -7.15 -10.21
N GLY A 42 6.62 -7.01 -10.27
CA GLY A 42 7.45 -7.83 -11.15
C GLY A 42 7.55 -9.26 -10.61
N SER A 43 7.60 -10.25 -11.51
CA SER A 43 7.73 -11.69 -11.22
C SER A 43 9.09 -12.06 -10.66
#